data_AF-A0A9P5U578-F1
#
_entry.id   AF-A0A9P5U578-F1
#
_cell.length_a   1.000
_cell.length_b   1.000
_cell.length_c   1.000
_cell.angle_alpha   90.00
_cell.angle_beta   90.00
_cell.angle_gamma   90.00
#
_symmetry.space_group_name_H-M   'P 1'
#
loop_
_entity.id
_entity.type
_entity.pdbx_description
1 polymer ?
#
loop_
_entity_poly.entity_id
_entity_poly.type
_entity_poly.pdbx_seq_one_letter_code
_entity_poly.pdbx_strand_id
1 'polypeptide(L)'
;MASDIYEPCPPTEASFHPSDLEKYQPTLQIPPEFEINTARLGDPSYVKPRRLFYGFGLHIQDFIDYHQKLWLPAPPPHLLDSRAELWDHMISQVMADLTEACERSFRLILPISLEYRLVICLYESHNGTVPFTKMGEYEEQEVLEIMRGRFGAVLDVQEPQWFFSFVEV
;
A
#
# COMPACT_ATOMS: atom_id res chain seq x y z
N MET A 1 -16.05 18.05 24.66
CA MET A 1 -15.09 18.63 23.69
C MET A 1 -15.01 17.63 22.55
N ALA A 2 -15.27 18.05 21.30
CA ALA A 2 -15.10 17.14 20.18
C ALA A 2 -13.61 16.79 20.09
N SER A 3 -13.28 15.50 20.16
CA SER A 3 -11.91 15.04 19.96
C SER A 3 -11.49 15.42 18.54
N ASP A 4 -10.34 16.06 18.37
CA ASP A 4 -9.82 16.38 17.04
C ASP A 4 -9.52 15.07 16.31
N ILE A 5 -10.30 14.77 15.26
CA ILE A 5 -10.15 13.53 14.49
C ILE A 5 -8.84 13.49 13.70
N TYR A 6 -8.21 14.64 13.49
CA TYR A 6 -6.95 14.80 12.76
C TYR A 6 -5.74 14.96 13.67
N GLU A 7 -5.86 14.58 14.95
CA GLU A 7 -4.72 14.52 15.85
C GLU A 7 -3.61 13.65 15.23
N PRO A 8 -2.35 14.14 15.18
CA PRO A 8 -1.27 13.43 14.51
C PRO A 8 -1.06 12.03 15.07
N CYS A 9 -0.77 11.08 14.19
CA CYS A 9 -0.32 9.76 14.61
C CYS A 9 1.02 9.89 15.34
N PRO A 10 1.17 9.39 16.58
CA PRO A 10 2.44 9.44 17.28
C PRO A 10 3.51 8.67 16.50
N PRO A 11 4.78 9.10 16.54
CA PRO A 11 5.87 8.40 15.90
C PRO A 11 5.93 6.98 16.46
N THR A 12 5.70 6.01 15.59
CA THR A 12 5.55 4.62 16.00
C THR A 12 6.91 3.93 15.88
N GLU A 13 7.45 3.41 16.98
CA GLU A 13 8.67 2.58 16.96
C GLU A 13 8.48 1.40 16.02
N ALA A 14 9.42 1.19 15.09
CA ALA A 14 9.35 0.12 14.10
C ALA A 14 8.96 -1.20 14.77
N SER A 15 7.88 -1.83 14.29
CA SER A 15 7.37 -3.08 14.89
C SER A 15 8.21 -4.30 14.53
N PHE A 16 9.40 -4.08 13.95
CA PHE A 16 10.23 -5.10 13.32
C PHE A 16 11.59 -5.17 13.97
N HIS A 17 12.12 -6.39 14.10
CA HIS A 17 13.47 -6.60 14.58
C HIS A 17 14.45 -6.39 13.40
N PRO A 18 15.61 -5.72 13.58
CA PRO A 18 16.58 -5.48 12.51
C PRO A 18 17.00 -6.72 11.70
N SER A 19 16.96 -7.90 12.33
CA SER A 19 17.27 -9.19 11.70
C SER A 19 16.27 -9.60 10.62
N ASP A 20 15.04 -9.08 10.63
CA ASP A 20 14.05 -9.32 9.59
C ASP A 20 14.39 -8.52 8.30
N LEU A 21 15.29 -7.54 8.39
CA LEU A 21 15.66 -6.61 7.29
C LEU A 21 17.00 -6.92 6.64
N GLU A 22 17.85 -7.74 7.26
CA GLU A 22 19.17 -8.10 6.70
C GLU A 22 19.09 -8.81 5.34
N LYS A 23 17.88 -9.23 4.91
CA LYS A 23 17.64 -9.91 3.64
C LYS A 23 16.78 -9.12 2.64
N TYR A 24 16.17 -8.00 3.05
CA TYR A 24 15.08 -7.40 2.28
C TYR A 24 15.18 -5.88 2.25
N GLN A 25 15.66 -5.36 1.11
CA GLN A 25 15.54 -3.95 0.76
C GLN A 25 14.48 -3.81 -0.34
N PRO A 26 13.64 -2.76 -0.31
CA PRO A 26 12.80 -2.42 -1.44
C PRO A 26 13.65 -2.26 -2.71
N THR A 27 13.26 -2.93 -3.79
CA THR A 27 13.96 -2.87 -5.07
C THR A 27 13.04 -2.33 -6.17
N LEU A 28 13.63 -1.69 -7.17
CA LEU A 28 12.90 -1.25 -8.37
C LEU A 28 12.57 -2.40 -9.31
N GLN A 29 13.35 -3.48 -9.26
CA GLN A 29 13.15 -4.69 -10.06
C GLN A 29 12.87 -5.89 -9.17
N ILE A 30 12.06 -6.82 -9.65
CA ILE A 30 11.84 -8.11 -9.00
C ILE A 30 13.16 -8.89 -9.06
N PRO A 31 13.70 -9.39 -7.93
CA PRO A 31 14.87 -10.24 -7.99
C PRO A 31 14.56 -11.56 -8.71
N PRO A 32 15.49 -12.13 -9.51
CA PRO A 32 15.23 -13.32 -10.34
C PRO A 32 14.65 -14.52 -9.59
N GLU A 33 15.00 -14.69 -8.32
CA GLU A 33 14.49 -15.76 -7.45
C GLU A 33 13.00 -15.61 -7.09
N PHE A 34 12.43 -14.42 -7.29
CA PHE A 34 11.01 -14.13 -7.09
C PHE A 34 10.21 -14.03 -8.40
N GLU A 35 10.86 -14.23 -9.54
CA GLU A 35 10.17 -14.29 -10.84
C GLU A 35 9.40 -15.60 -10.98
N ILE A 36 8.16 -15.52 -11.46
CA ILE A 36 7.38 -16.72 -11.76
C ILE A 36 7.93 -17.39 -13.02
N ASN A 37 8.33 -18.65 -12.87
CA ASN A 37 8.58 -19.52 -14.01
C ASN A 37 7.26 -19.98 -14.65
N THR A 38 6.80 -19.23 -15.67
CA THR A 38 5.55 -19.50 -16.38
C THR A 38 5.52 -20.87 -17.06
N ALA A 39 6.68 -21.37 -17.53
CA ALA A 39 6.79 -22.67 -18.17
C ALA A 39 6.50 -23.84 -17.21
N ARG A 40 6.65 -23.62 -15.90
CA ARG A 40 6.40 -24.63 -14.86
C ARG A 40 5.05 -24.47 -14.15
N LEU A 41 4.19 -23.54 -14.57
CA LEU A 41 2.90 -23.31 -13.90
C LEU A 41 1.97 -24.54 -13.90
N GLY A 42 2.13 -25.45 -14.86
CA GLY A 42 1.39 -26.72 -14.93
C GLY A 42 2.06 -27.90 -14.19
N ASP A 43 3.26 -27.70 -13.63
CA ASP A 43 4.00 -28.73 -12.92
C ASP A 43 3.53 -28.82 -11.46
N PRO A 44 2.98 -29.97 -11.00
CA PRO A 44 2.52 -30.14 -9.62
C PRO A 44 3.62 -30.01 -8.57
N SER A 45 4.89 -30.18 -8.97
CA SER A 45 6.06 -30.04 -8.09
C SER A 45 6.61 -28.61 -8.03
N TYR A 46 6.05 -27.69 -8.82
CA TYR A 46 6.51 -26.31 -8.85
C TYR A 46 6.02 -25.54 -7.61
N VAL A 47 6.97 -25.20 -6.76
CA VAL A 47 6.75 -24.28 -5.64
C VAL A 47 6.91 -22.86 -6.15
N LYS A 48 5.81 -22.10 -6.16
CA LYS A 48 5.82 -20.69 -6.56
C LYS A 48 6.69 -19.89 -5.58
N PRO A 49 7.43 -18.87 -6.06
CA PRO A 49 8.12 -17.96 -5.18
C PRO A 49 7.13 -17.18 -4.31
N ARG A 50 7.66 -16.52 -3.28
CA ARG A 50 6.87 -15.60 -2.46
C ARG A 50 6.41 -14.42 -3.30
N ARG A 51 5.19 -13.97 -3.04
CA ARG A 51 4.57 -12.83 -3.73
C ARG A 51 5.22 -11.51 -3.30
N LEU A 52 5.47 -10.64 -4.27
CA LEU A 52 5.90 -9.26 -4.08
C LEU A 52 4.78 -8.31 -4.52
N PHE A 53 4.76 -7.12 -3.94
CA PHE A 53 3.73 -6.11 -4.16
C PHE A 53 4.39 -4.81 -4.60
N TYR A 54 4.01 -4.31 -5.77
CA TYR A 54 4.53 -3.06 -6.31
C TYR A 54 3.63 -1.90 -5.93
N GLY A 55 4.19 -0.84 -5.36
CA GLY A 55 3.40 0.31 -4.94
C GLY A 55 4.16 1.35 -4.13
N PHE A 56 3.43 2.16 -3.37
CA PHE A 56 3.98 3.24 -2.56
C PHE A 56 3.97 2.91 -1.09
N GLY A 57 5.09 3.16 -0.42
CA GLY A 57 5.19 3.08 1.03
C GLY A 57 4.64 4.33 1.69
N LEU A 58 3.78 4.15 2.70
CA LEU A 58 3.09 5.24 3.39
C LEU A 58 3.03 4.98 4.91
N HIS A 59 2.90 6.09 5.64
CA HIS A 59 2.54 6.13 7.05
C HIS A 59 1.04 6.37 7.21
N ILE A 60 0.50 6.06 8.38
CA ILE A 60 -0.89 6.38 8.73
C ILE A 60 -1.17 7.88 8.60
N GLN A 61 -0.19 8.74 8.94
CA GLN A 61 -0.32 10.19 8.83
C GLN A 61 -0.65 10.64 7.39
N ASP A 62 -0.08 9.98 6.38
CA ASP A 62 -0.32 10.34 4.98
C ASP A 62 -1.80 10.14 4.59
N PHE A 63 -2.47 9.14 5.16
CA PHE A 63 -3.91 8.91 4.96
C PHE A 63 -4.76 9.94 5.71
N ILE A 64 -4.34 10.35 6.91
CA ILE A 64 -5.01 11.39 7.69
C ILE A 64 -4.94 12.73 6.94
N ASP A 65 -3.75 13.09 6.46
CA ASP A 65 -3.50 14.31 5.70
C ASP A 65 -4.29 14.31 4.39
N TYR A 66 -4.33 13.17 3.69
CA TYR A 66 -5.17 12.99 2.51
C TYR A 66 -6.65 13.21 2.83
N HIS A 67 -7.17 12.52 3.86
CA HIS A 67 -8.57 12.61 4.27
C HIS A 67 -8.96 14.05 4.58
N GLN A 68 -8.09 14.76 5.30
CA GLN A 68 -8.27 16.17 5.63
C GLN A 68 -8.21 17.06 4.39
N LYS A 69 -7.23 16.86 3.50
CA LYS A 69 -7.02 17.66 2.28
C LYS A 69 -8.21 17.58 1.33
N LEU A 70 -8.79 16.39 1.15
CA LEU A 70 -9.93 16.18 0.24
C LEU A 70 -11.30 16.31 0.92
N TRP A 71 -11.32 16.64 2.22
CA TRP A 71 -12.55 16.87 2.98
C TRP A 71 -13.48 15.66 2.90
N LEU A 72 -12.91 14.46 3.04
CA LEU A 72 -13.68 13.22 3.02
C LEU A 72 -14.68 13.19 4.18
N PRO A 73 -15.78 12.41 4.06
CA PRO A 73 -16.86 12.42 5.05
C PRO A 73 -16.35 12.11 6.45
N ALA A 74 -16.77 12.90 7.43
CA ALA A 74 -16.34 12.71 8.81
C ALA A 74 -16.67 11.29 9.32
N PRO A 75 -15.75 10.62 10.03
CA PRO A 75 -16.01 9.31 10.60
C PRO A 75 -17.22 9.31 11.56
N PRO A 76 -17.97 8.19 11.63
CA PRO A 76 -19.08 8.04 12.57
C PRO A 76 -18.69 8.32 14.03
N PRO A 77 -19.57 8.96 14.84
CA PRO A 77 -19.24 9.34 16.21
C PRO A 77 -18.82 8.19 17.14
N HIS A 78 -19.29 6.97 16.88
CA HIS A 78 -18.95 5.79 17.70
C HIS A 78 -17.50 5.33 17.53
N LEU A 79 -16.81 5.76 16.45
CA LEU A 79 -15.39 5.45 16.22
C LEU A 79 -14.47 6.44 16.95
N LEU A 80 -15.00 7.53 17.50
CA LEU A 80 -14.20 8.57 18.17
C LEU A 80 -13.58 8.08 19.49
N ASP A 81 -14.11 7.00 20.05
CA ASP A 81 -13.62 6.40 21.29
C ASP A 81 -12.39 5.50 21.08
N SER A 82 -12.08 5.13 19.83
CA SER A 82 -10.94 4.28 19.46
C SER A 82 -10.13 4.87 18.31
N ARG A 83 -8.91 5.33 18.60
CA ARG A 83 -8.01 5.89 17.57
C ARG A 83 -7.66 4.89 16.48
N ALA A 84 -7.51 3.61 16.82
CA ALA A 84 -7.21 2.59 15.84
C ALA A 84 -8.38 2.38 14.86
N GLU A 85 -9.61 2.29 15.36
CA GLU A 85 -10.80 2.15 14.52
C GLU A 85 -11.06 3.41 13.68
N LEU A 86 -10.79 4.59 14.26
CA LEU A 86 -10.86 5.86 13.55
C LEU A 86 -9.90 5.89 12.35
N TRP A 87 -8.63 5.52 12.57
CA TRP A 87 -7.63 5.48 11.50
C TRP A 87 -7.97 4.44 10.44
N ASP A 88 -8.40 3.25 10.84
CA ASP A 88 -8.80 2.20 9.90
C ASP A 88 -9.99 2.64 9.03
N HIS A 89 -10.93 3.38 9.61
CA HIS A 89 -12.04 3.98 8.88
C HIS A 89 -11.58 5.05 7.88
N MET A 90 -10.72 5.98 8.31
CA MET A 90 -10.18 7.02 7.43
C MET A 90 -9.38 6.40 6.27
N ILE A 91 -8.52 5.43 6.57
CA ILE A 91 -7.77 4.67 5.56
C ILE A 91 -8.73 4.01 4.57
N SER A 92 -9.80 3.36 5.06
CA SER A 92 -10.82 2.75 4.20
C SER A 92 -11.50 3.76 3.27
N GLN A 93 -11.82 4.96 3.77
CA GLN A 93 -12.40 6.03 2.95
C GLN A 93 -11.41 6.55 1.89
N VAL A 94 -10.13 6.73 2.24
CA VAL A 94 -9.09 7.10 1.29
C VAL A 94 -8.94 6.05 0.19
N MET A 95 -8.92 4.76 0.56
CA MET A 95 -8.82 3.66 -0.41
C MET A 95 -10.03 3.59 -1.34
N ALA A 96 -11.24 3.86 -0.84
CA ALA A 96 -12.45 3.91 -1.64
C ALA A 96 -12.43 5.08 -2.64
N ASP A 97 -12.08 6.27 -2.20
CA ASP A 97 -11.97 7.46 -3.05
C ASP A 97 -10.85 7.31 -4.11
N LEU A 98 -9.71 6.72 -3.76
CA LEU A 98 -8.67 6.38 -4.75
C LEU A 98 -9.17 5.37 -5.78
N THR A 99 -9.91 4.34 -5.33
CA THR A 99 -10.46 3.31 -6.20
C THR A 99 -11.44 3.90 -7.21
N GLU A 100 -12.29 4.82 -6.76
CA GLU A 100 -13.20 5.55 -7.62
C GLU A 100 -12.43 6.45 -8.61
N ALA A 101 -11.44 7.19 -8.11
CA ALA A 101 -10.66 8.12 -8.92
C ALA A 101 -9.86 7.47 -10.05
N CYS A 102 -9.28 6.31 -9.77
CA CYS A 102 -8.45 5.57 -10.71
C CYS A 102 -9.23 4.53 -11.49
N GLU A 103 -10.55 4.41 -11.25
CA GLU A 103 -11.42 3.37 -11.81
C GLU A 103 -10.84 1.94 -11.61
N ARG A 104 -10.11 1.73 -10.50
CA ARG A 104 -9.33 0.52 -10.26
C ARG A 104 -9.17 0.23 -8.79
N SER A 105 -9.27 -1.04 -8.41
CA SER A 105 -9.07 -1.45 -7.01
C SER A 105 -7.59 -1.56 -6.64
N PHE A 106 -7.25 -1.06 -5.46
CA PHE A 106 -5.93 -1.18 -4.85
C PHE A 106 -5.98 -2.11 -3.64
N ARG A 107 -4.82 -2.63 -3.24
CA ARG A 107 -4.66 -3.36 -1.98
C ARG A 107 -3.85 -2.53 -1.01
N LEU A 108 -4.27 -2.52 0.24
CA LEU A 108 -3.43 -2.09 1.33
C LEU A 108 -2.72 -3.30 1.92
N ILE A 109 -1.40 -3.26 2.03
CA ILE A 109 -0.63 -4.34 2.68
C ILE A 109 0.20 -3.78 3.83
N LEU A 110 0.60 -4.68 4.74
CA LEU A 110 1.60 -4.41 5.76
C LEU A 110 2.97 -4.85 5.24
N PRO A 111 3.86 -3.91 4.83
CA PRO A 111 5.15 -4.27 4.30
C PRO A 111 6.10 -4.76 5.41
N ILE A 112 7.09 -5.57 5.04
CA ILE A 112 8.31 -5.75 5.82
C ILE A 112 9.19 -4.53 5.55
N SER A 113 9.07 -3.48 6.37
CA SER A 113 9.83 -2.24 6.23
C SER A 113 10.03 -1.53 7.57
N LEU A 114 11.20 -0.93 7.79
CA LEU A 114 11.42 -0.01 8.92
C LEU A 114 10.84 1.38 8.67
N GLU A 115 10.71 1.75 7.40
CA GLU A 115 10.32 3.09 6.99
C GLU A 115 8.79 3.17 6.88
N TYR A 116 8.16 2.23 6.19
CA TYR A 116 6.74 2.33 5.87
C TYR A 116 5.89 1.38 6.70
N ARG A 117 4.70 1.84 7.08
CA ARG A 117 3.71 1.04 7.82
C ARG A 117 2.70 0.35 6.94
N LEU A 118 2.42 0.97 5.80
CA LEU A 118 1.43 0.53 4.85
C LEU A 118 2.02 0.67 3.45
N VAL A 119 1.58 -0.20 2.54
CA VAL A 119 1.83 0.00 1.11
C VAL A 119 0.50 -0.03 0.38
N ILE A 120 0.25 0.99 -0.43
CA ILE A 120 -0.80 0.94 -1.45
C ILE A 120 -0.22 0.20 -2.65
N CYS A 121 -0.66 -1.04 -2.82
CA CYS A 121 -0.26 -1.94 -3.88
C CYS A 121 -1.06 -1.67 -5.16
N LEU A 122 -0.33 -1.39 -6.24
CA LEU A 122 -0.83 -1.21 -7.60
C LEU A 122 -1.06 -2.56 -8.29
N TYR A 123 -0.08 -3.47 -8.16
CA TYR A 123 -0.13 -4.84 -8.68
C TYR A 123 0.89 -5.73 -7.96
N GLU A 124 0.74 -7.04 -8.14
CA GLU A 124 1.58 -8.06 -7.50
C GLU A 124 2.44 -8.82 -8.52
N SER A 125 3.55 -9.42 -8.08
CA SER A 125 4.43 -10.21 -8.96
C SER A 125 3.74 -11.44 -9.54
N HIS A 126 2.68 -11.89 -8.85
CA HIS A 126 1.85 -12.99 -9.30
C HIS A 126 0.73 -12.45 -10.19
N ASN A 127 1.01 -12.31 -11.48
CA ASN A 127 0.09 -11.81 -12.53
C ASN A 127 -1.23 -12.61 -12.73
N GLY A 128 -1.66 -13.43 -11.77
CA GLY A 128 -2.85 -14.28 -11.85
C GLY A 128 -4.09 -13.76 -11.11
N THR A 129 -3.97 -12.72 -10.28
CA THR A 129 -5.11 -12.22 -9.49
C THR A 129 -5.62 -10.89 -10.06
N VAL A 130 -6.67 -10.91 -10.87
CA VAL A 130 -7.39 -9.68 -11.26
C VAL A 130 -8.03 -9.06 -10.01
N PRO A 131 -7.99 -7.72 -9.80
CA PRO A 131 -7.43 -6.67 -10.67
C PRO A 131 -5.95 -6.31 -10.43
N PHE A 132 -5.18 -7.10 -9.70
CA PHE A 132 -3.80 -6.78 -9.30
C PHE A 132 -2.74 -7.23 -10.33
N THR A 133 -3.13 -7.33 -11.60
CA THR A 133 -2.21 -7.64 -12.70
C THR A 133 -1.46 -6.39 -13.13
N LYS A 134 -0.20 -6.53 -13.55
CA LYS A 134 0.61 -5.41 -14.06
C LYS A 134 -0.17 -4.61 -15.13
N MET A 135 -0.17 -3.29 -14.95
CA MET A 135 -0.84 -2.35 -15.84
C MET A 135 -0.05 -2.16 -17.14
N GLY A 136 -0.74 -1.70 -18.18
CA GLY A 136 -0.06 -1.16 -19.36
C GLY A 136 0.64 0.15 -19.02
N GLU A 137 1.69 0.52 -19.77
CA GLU A 137 2.49 1.73 -19.48
C GLU A 137 1.64 3.01 -19.38
N TYR A 138 0.68 3.19 -20.30
CA TYR A 138 -0.23 4.33 -20.30
C TYR A 138 -1.16 4.35 -19.08
N GLU A 139 -1.75 3.19 -18.76
CA GLU A 139 -2.64 3.03 -17.60
C GLU A 139 -1.88 3.27 -16.29
N GLU A 140 -0.66 2.73 -16.17
CA GLU A 140 0.19 2.97 -15.02
C GLU A 140 0.51 4.46 -14.86
N GLN A 141 0.88 5.15 -15.94
CA GLN A 141 1.16 6.57 -15.88
C GLN A 141 -0.05 7.39 -15.42
N GLU A 142 -1.24 7.12 -15.95
CA GLU A 142 -2.48 7.80 -15.55
C GLU A 142 -2.79 7.60 -14.06
N VAL A 143 -2.67 6.36 -13.58
CA VAL A 143 -2.84 6.05 -12.14
C VAL A 143 -1.81 6.79 -11.28
N LEU A 144 -0.55 6.82 -11.70
CA LEU A 144 0.51 7.52 -10.96
C LEU A 144 0.26 9.03 -10.90
N GLU A 145 -0.20 9.64 -11.99
CA GLU A 145 -0.57 11.06 -12.03
C GLU A 145 -1.73 11.38 -11.09
N ILE A 146 -2.78 10.54 -11.08
CA ILE A 146 -3.93 10.71 -10.17
C ILE A 146 -3.50 10.57 -8.71
N MET A 147 -2.72 9.52 -8.38
CA MET A 147 -2.23 9.29 -7.03
C MET A 147 -1.38 10.47 -6.54
N ARG A 148 -0.44 10.95 -7.36
CA ARG A 148 0.38 12.14 -7.05
C ARG A 148 -0.47 13.39 -6.86
N GLY A 149 -1.46 13.65 -7.72
CA GLY A 149 -2.37 14.79 -7.53
C GLY A 149 -3.13 14.76 -6.19
N ARG A 150 -3.53 13.56 -5.76
CA ARG A 150 -4.32 13.37 -4.54
C ARG A 150 -3.47 13.39 -3.27
N PHE A 151 -2.40 12.60 -3.19
CA PHE A 151 -1.49 12.60 -2.03
C PHE A 151 -0.53 13.79 -1.98
N GLY A 152 -0.16 14.36 -3.14
CA GLY A 152 0.76 15.48 -3.24
C GLY A 152 2.20 15.11 -2.88
N ALA A 153 2.84 15.99 -2.12
CA ALA A 153 4.28 16.00 -1.90
C ALA A 153 4.87 14.67 -1.40
N VAL A 154 4.10 13.88 -0.62
CA VAL A 154 4.56 12.57 -0.16
C VAL A 154 4.82 11.63 -1.32
N LEU A 155 3.99 11.62 -2.37
CA LEU A 155 4.18 10.77 -3.56
C LEU A 155 5.05 11.43 -4.65
N ASP A 156 5.20 12.76 -4.65
CA ASP A 156 6.00 13.47 -5.66
C ASP A 156 7.51 13.17 -5.55
N VAL A 157 7.98 12.80 -4.36
CA VAL A 157 9.40 12.52 -4.07
C VAL A 157 9.74 11.04 -4.09
N GLN A 158 8.77 10.17 -4.36
CA GLN A 158 8.96 8.73 -4.37
C GLN A 158 8.55 8.10 -5.70
N GLU A 159 9.25 7.02 -6.02
CA GLU A 159 8.90 6.11 -7.09
C GLU A 159 8.33 4.82 -6.46
N PRO A 160 7.34 4.17 -7.09
CA PRO A 160 6.83 2.91 -6.60
C PRO A 160 7.92 1.82 -6.62
N GLN A 161 7.86 0.92 -5.64
CA GLN A 161 8.88 -0.10 -5.39
C GLN A 161 8.24 -1.44 -5.06
N TRP A 162 9.02 -2.52 -5.12
CA TRP A 162 8.58 -3.85 -4.70
C TRP A 162 8.75 -4.06 -3.20
N PHE A 163 7.68 -4.53 -2.55
CA PHE A 163 7.63 -4.82 -1.13
C PHE A 163 7.24 -6.28 -0.87
N PHE A 164 7.81 -6.84 0.20
CA PHE A 164 7.30 -8.05 0.81
C PHE A 164 6.17 -7.70 1.79
N SER A 165 5.07 -8.44 1.76
CA SER A 165 4.04 -8.35 2.79
C SER A 165 4.40 -9.21 3.99
N PHE A 166 4.20 -8.67 5.19
CA PHE A 166 4.33 -9.42 6.45
C PHE A 166 3.32 -10.57 6.53
N VAL A 167 2.11 -10.37 6.00
CA VAL A 167 1.06 -11.39 5.92
C VAL A 167 1.07 -12.00 4.53
N GLU A 168 1.23 -13.32 4.44
CA GLU A 168 0.97 -14.04 3.19
C GLU A 168 -0.55 -14.22 3.02
N VAL A 169 -1.11 -13.59 1.97
CA VAL A 169 -2.53 -13.65 1.61
C VAL A 169 -2.73 -14.54 0.38
#